data_AF-A0AAU1M0F4-F1
#
_entry.id   AF-A0AAU1M0F4-F1
#
_cell.length_a   1.000
_cell.length_b   1.000
_cell.length_c   1.000
_cell.angle_alpha   90.00
_cell.angle_beta   90.00
_cell.angle_gamma   90.00
#
_symmetry.space_group_name_H-M   'P 1'
#
loop_
_entity.id
_entity.type
_entity.pdbx_description
1 polymer ?
#
loop_
_entity_poly.entity_id
_entity_poly.type
_entity_poly.pdbx_seq_one_letter_code
_entity_poly.pdbx_strand_id
1 'polypeptide(L)'
;MTLTDLPDGFRDAEQRRSVQAMIASRLADDREQQECRYLMRFWWQLSMPYQEVSVAELRLNVGRRKLDVVMELVSAIRSSHEEIDAWLAGTVRTFPVLQDHGFSATSDNHD
;
A
#
# COMPACT_ATOMS: atom_id res chain seq x y z
N MET A 1 -19.84 -1.04 -0.50
CA MET A 1 -18.77 -2.03 -0.74
C MET A 1 -17.95 -2.12 0.53
N THR A 2 -18.02 -3.26 1.22
CA THR A 2 -17.24 -3.54 2.44
C THR A 2 -15.86 -4.08 2.05
N LEU A 3 -14.90 -4.06 2.98
CA LEU A 3 -13.53 -4.56 2.77
C LEU A 3 -13.17 -5.70 3.74
N THR A 4 -14.17 -6.21 4.47
CA THR A 4 -14.00 -7.23 5.51
C THR A 4 -13.69 -8.62 4.95
N ASP A 5 -13.98 -8.85 3.68
CA ASP A 5 -13.73 -10.09 2.94
C ASP A 5 -12.29 -10.20 2.40
N LEU A 6 -11.53 -9.10 2.38
CA LEU A 6 -10.19 -9.07 1.80
C LEU A 6 -9.19 -10.08 2.39
N PRO A 7 -9.20 -10.37 3.71
CA PRO A 7 -8.27 -11.35 4.28
C PRO A 7 -8.37 -12.75 3.66
N ASP A 8 -9.55 -13.11 3.12
CA ASP A 8 -9.82 -14.45 2.59
C ASP A 8 -9.37 -14.62 1.13
N GLY A 9 -9.03 -13.53 0.44
CA GLY A 9 -8.65 -13.56 -0.98
C GLY A 9 -7.16 -13.82 -1.25
N PHE A 10 -6.36 -14.05 -0.22
CA PHE A 10 -4.93 -14.36 -0.36
C PHE A 10 -4.69 -15.86 -0.44
N ARG A 11 -3.73 -16.27 -1.29
CA ARG A 11 -3.30 -17.67 -1.39
C ARG A 11 -2.80 -18.21 -0.06
N ASP A 12 -2.00 -17.40 0.61
CA ASP A 12 -1.28 -17.75 1.83
C ASP A 12 -0.81 -16.49 2.57
N ALA A 13 -0.28 -16.69 3.77
CA ALA A 13 0.21 -15.60 4.60
C ALA A 13 1.43 -14.87 4.01
N GLU A 14 2.20 -15.51 3.13
CA GLU A 14 3.36 -14.90 2.47
C GLU A 14 2.89 -13.87 1.42
N GLN A 15 1.94 -14.24 0.57
CA GLN A 15 1.35 -13.31 -0.41
C GLN A 15 0.74 -12.08 0.28
N ARG A 16 -0.01 -12.30 1.37
CA ARG A 16 -0.55 -11.21 2.19
C ARG A 16 0.55 -10.31 2.76
N ARG A 17 1.62 -10.89 3.31
CA ARG A 17 2.77 -10.14 3.84
C ARG A 17 3.47 -9.33 2.76
N SER A 18 3.61 -9.85 1.55
CA SER A 18 4.20 -9.10 0.42
C SER A 18 3.36 -7.89 0.04
N VAL A 19 2.03 -8.03 -0.03
CA VAL A 19 1.12 -6.90 -0.26
C VAL A 19 1.20 -5.87 0.87
N GLN A 20 1.17 -6.33 2.12
CA GLN A 20 1.32 -5.48 3.30
C GLN A 20 2.65 -4.72 3.31
N ALA A 21 3.76 -5.37 2.99
CA ALA A 21 5.07 -4.72 2.89
C ALA A 21 5.10 -3.68 1.77
N MET A 22 4.46 -3.96 0.63
CA MET A 22 4.36 -3.01 -0.48
C MET A 22 3.60 -1.74 -0.05
N ILE A 23 2.43 -1.90 0.59
CA ILE A 23 1.65 -0.75 1.08
C ILE A 23 2.45 0.07 2.08
N ALA A 24 3.06 -0.57 3.08
CA ALA A 24 3.81 0.12 4.13
C ALA A 24 5.07 0.85 3.61
N SER A 25 5.79 0.25 2.67
CA SER A 25 7.06 0.80 2.16
C SER A 25 6.92 1.80 1.02
N ARG A 26 5.79 1.84 0.31
CA ARG A 26 5.64 2.62 -0.93
C ARG A 26 4.40 3.49 -0.99
N LEU A 27 3.25 2.98 -0.52
CA LEU A 27 1.99 3.73 -0.60
C LEU A 27 1.80 4.62 0.63
N ALA A 28 2.02 4.07 1.83
CA ALA A 28 1.98 4.77 3.11
C ALA A 28 3.31 5.48 3.43
N ASP A 29 3.93 6.10 2.42
CA ASP A 29 5.15 6.91 2.55
C ASP A 29 4.85 8.25 3.24
N ASP A 30 5.73 8.68 4.16
CA ASP A 30 5.56 9.74 5.18
C ASP A 30 5.27 11.17 4.68
N ARG A 31 5.09 11.36 3.37
CA ARG A 31 4.94 12.70 2.77
C ARG A 31 3.62 13.39 3.14
N GLU A 32 2.54 12.65 3.36
CA GLU A 32 1.22 13.19 3.69
C GLU A 32 0.57 12.39 4.84
N GLN A 33 0.61 12.93 6.07
CA GLN A 33 0.16 12.21 7.28
C GLN A 33 -1.28 11.69 7.19
N GLN A 34 -2.19 12.46 6.57
CA GLN A 34 -3.58 12.05 6.41
C GLN A 34 -3.68 10.81 5.52
N GLU A 35 -3.03 10.81 4.35
CA GLU A 35 -3.02 9.65 3.46
C GLU A 35 -2.43 8.42 4.16
N CYS A 36 -1.29 8.58 4.84
CA CYS A 36 -0.63 7.50 5.58
C CYS A 36 -1.56 6.85 6.59
N ARG A 37 -2.31 7.66 7.37
CA ARG A 37 -3.25 7.14 8.37
C ARG A 37 -4.30 6.23 7.75
N TYR A 38 -4.90 6.62 6.63
CA TYR A 38 -5.95 5.83 5.98
C TYR A 38 -5.40 4.63 5.22
N LEU A 39 -4.20 4.74 4.63
CA LEU A 39 -3.51 3.62 4.01
C LEU A 39 -3.05 2.58 5.05
N MET A 40 -2.63 3.02 6.24
CA MET A 40 -2.34 2.13 7.36
C MET A 40 -3.59 1.41 7.86
N ARG A 41 -4.74 2.08 7.97
CA ARG A 41 -6.00 1.39 8.30
C ARG A 41 -6.39 0.35 7.25
N PHE A 42 -6.21 0.67 5.97
CA PHE A 42 -6.39 -0.31 4.90
C PHE A 42 -5.39 -1.48 5.00
N TRP A 43 -4.14 -1.20 5.35
CA TRP A 43 -3.13 -2.23 5.62
C TRP A 43 -3.55 -3.19 6.75
N TRP A 44 -4.17 -2.67 7.83
CA TRP A 44 -4.74 -3.47 8.90
C TRP A 44 -5.94 -4.29 8.41
N GLN A 45 -6.81 -3.69 7.57
CA GLN A 45 -7.97 -4.35 6.97
C GLN A 45 -7.62 -5.65 6.22
N LEU A 46 -6.44 -5.72 5.59
CA LEU A 46 -5.98 -6.93 4.88
C LEU A 46 -5.76 -8.15 5.80
N SER A 47 -5.69 -7.92 7.10
CA SER A 47 -5.46 -8.97 8.10
C SER A 47 -6.56 -9.09 9.14
N MET A 48 -7.47 -8.12 9.21
CA MET A 48 -8.51 -8.06 10.24
C MET A 48 -9.86 -8.54 9.71
N PRO A 49 -10.59 -9.36 10.47
CA PRO A 49 -11.91 -9.85 10.07
C PRO A 49 -13.02 -8.82 10.26
N TYR A 50 -12.70 -7.63 10.79
CA TYR A 50 -13.64 -6.55 11.05
C TYR A 50 -13.23 -5.29 10.25
N GLN A 51 -14.14 -4.32 10.17
CA GLN A 51 -13.93 -3.15 9.33
C GLN A 51 -13.08 -2.08 10.02
N GLU A 52 -11.89 -1.81 9.48
CA GLU A 52 -10.96 -0.75 9.92
C GLU A 52 -11.10 0.52 9.09
N VAL A 53 -11.46 0.38 7.81
CA VAL A 53 -11.67 1.50 6.89
C VAL A 53 -12.74 1.18 5.85
N SER A 54 -13.50 2.18 5.45
CA SER A 54 -14.44 2.09 4.34
C SER A 54 -13.82 2.57 3.01
N VAL A 55 -14.38 2.10 1.89
CA VAL A 55 -14.03 2.64 0.56
C VAL A 55 -14.33 4.14 0.47
N ALA A 56 -15.38 4.62 1.15
CA ALA A 56 -15.72 6.05 1.17
C ALA A 56 -14.62 6.87 1.87
N GLU A 57 -14.11 6.40 3.01
CA GLU A 57 -13.00 7.03 3.70
C GLU A 57 -11.72 7.04 2.86
N LEU A 58 -11.40 5.94 2.17
CA LEU A 58 -10.25 5.92 1.27
C LEU A 58 -10.38 6.96 0.14
N ARG A 59 -11.56 7.05 -0.48
CA ARG A 59 -11.84 8.02 -1.55
C ARG A 59 -11.71 9.48 -1.11
N LEU A 60 -12.04 9.76 0.15
CA LEU A 60 -12.00 11.11 0.70
C LEU A 60 -10.60 11.53 1.17
N ASN A 61 -9.76 10.58 1.57
CA ASN A 61 -8.52 10.87 2.30
C ASN A 61 -7.25 10.42 1.57
N VAL A 62 -7.35 9.68 0.47
CA VAL A 62 -6.20 9.19 -0.31
C VAL A 62 -6.21 9.86 -1.68
N GLY A 63 -5.07 10.44 -2.06
CA GLY A 63 -4.87 11.03 -3.37
C GLY A 63 -5.17 10.05 -4.50
N ARG A 64 -5.78 10.58 -5.57
CA ARG A 64 -6.35 9.78 -6.69
C ARG A 64 -5.41 8.69 -7.21
N ARG A 65 -4.13 9.02 -7.42
CA ARG A 65 -3.13 8.06 -7.95
C ARG A 65 -2.92 6.85 -7.02
N LYS A 66 -2.85 7.06 -5.71
CA LYS A 66 -2.70 5.97 -4.73
C LYS A 66 -4.02 5.22 -4.55
N LEU A 67 -5.13 5.95 -4.57
CA LEU A 67 -6.48 5.38 -4.50
C LEU A 67 -6.76 4.41 -5.66
N ASP A 68 -6.42 4.78 -6.89
CA ASP A 68 -6.61 3.92 -8.06
C ASP A 68 -5.88 2.58 -7.87
N VAL A 69 -4.62 2.62 -7.41
CA VAL A 69 -3.83 1.42 -7.12
C VAL A 69 -4.38 0.59 -5.96
N VAL A 70 -4.92 1.22 -4.92
CA VAL A 70 -5.62 0.52 -3.84
C VAL A 70 -6.90 -0.16 -4.35
N MET A 71 -7.66 0.50 -5.22
CA MET A 71 -8.87 -0.07 -5.80
C MET A 71 -8.56 -1.22 -6.77
N GLU A 72 -7.46 -1.14 -7.53
CA GLU A 72 -6.93 -2.24 -8.33
C GLU A 72 -6.58 -3.45 -7.47
N LEU A 73 -5.90 -3.25 -6.33
CA LEU A 73 -5.61 -4.33 -5.39
C LEU A 73 -6.90 -4.98 -4.86
N VAL A 74 -7.89 -4.19 -4.45
CA VAL A 74 -9.18 -4.72 -3.98
C VAL A 74 -9.84 -5.58 -5.05
N SER A 75 -9.75 -5.18 -6.32
CA SER A 75 -10.23 -5.98 -7.44
C SER A 75 -9.42 -7.26 -7.62
N ALA A 76 -8.09 -7.18 -7.55
CA ALA A 76 -7.19 -8.32 -7.69
C ALA A 76 -7.43 -9.38 -6.61
N ILE A 77 -7.53 -8.97 -5.34
CA ILE A 77 -7.82 -9.85 -4.18
C ILE A 77 -9.12 -10.64 -4.40
N ARG A 78 -10.13 -9.99 -5.00
CA ARG A 78 -11.44 -10.62 -5.27
C ARG A 78 -11.48 -11.45 -6.55
N SER A 79 -10.47 -11.32 -7.39
CA SER A 79 -10.41 -11.99 -8.70
C SER A 79 -9.60 -13.28 -8.62
N SER A 80 -8.30 -13.19 -8.36
CA SER A 80 -7.43 -14.35 -8.26
C SER A 80 -6.09 -14.03 -7.60
N HIS A 81 -5.42 -15.06 -7.09
CA HIS A 81 -4.07 -14.93 -6.54
C HIS A 81 -3.04 -14.46 -7.57
N GLU A 82 -3.21 -14.83 -8.85
CA GLU A 82 -2.32 -14.42 -9.94
C GLU A 82 -2.45 -12.92 -10.23
N GLU A 83 -3.65 -12.35 -10.12
CA GLU A 83 -3.86 -10.91 -10.26
C GLU A 83 -3.20 -10.11 -9.12
N ILE A 84 -3.13 -10.67 -7.91
CA ILE A 84 -2.38 -10.07 -6.80
C ILE A 84 -0.88 -10.03 -7.13
N ASP A 85 -0.35 -11.13 -7.68
CA ASP A 85 1.07 -11.21 -8.06
C ASP A 85 1.39 -10.24 -9.22
N ALA A 86 0.50 -10.12 -10.21
CA ALA A 86 0.60 -9.15 -11.29
C ALA A 86 0.55 -7.70 -10.75
N TRP A 87 -0.36 -7.43 -9.82
CA TRP A 87 -0.44 -6.13 -9.15
C TRP A 87 0.82 -5.80 -8.37
N LEU A 88 1.41 -6.77 -7.65
CA LEU A 88 2.69 -6.58 -6.94
C LEU A 88 3.79 -6.18 -7.92
N ALA A 89 3.93 -6.92 -9.04
CA ALA A 89 4.94 -6.64 -10.06
C ALA A 89 4.75 -5.28 -10.75
N GLY A 90 3.50 -4.90 -11.04
CA GLY A 90 3.16 -3.61 -11.64
C GLY A 90 3.39 -2.44 -10.69
N THR A 91 2.96 -2.58 -9.44
CA THR A 91 3.00 -1.46 -8.46
C THR A 91 4.43 -1.09 -8.06
N VAL A 92 5.35 -2.05 -8.00
CA VAL A 92 6.80 -1.79 -7.81
C VAL A 92 7.34 -0.80 -8.83
N ARG A 93 6.90 -0.90 -10.09
CA ARG A 93 7.35 -0.02 -11.18
C ARG A 93 6.74 1.38 -11.06
N THR A 94 5.48 1.46 -10.63
CA THR A 94 4.74 2.72 -10.51
C THR A 94 5.15 3.53 -9.28
N PHE A 95 5.47 2.86 -8.18
CA PHE A 95 5.90 3.45 -6.92
C PHE A 95 7.26 2.85 -6.51
N PRO A 96 8.36 3.31 -7.12
CA PRO A 96 9.68 2.89 -6.67
C PRO A 96 9.88 3.29 -5.21
N VAL A 97 10.65 2.49 -4.47
CA VAL A 97 11.07 2.88 -3.11
C VAL A 97 11.81 4.20 -3.23
N LEU A 98 11.30 5.23 -2.57
CA LEU A 98 12.04 6.46 -2.39
C LEU A 98 13.23 6.11 -1.49
N GLN A 99 14.41 5.95 -2.10
CA GLN A 99 15.63 6.06 -1.31
C GLN A 99 15.63 7.48 -0.77
N ASP A 100 15.48 7.58 0.55
CA ASP A 100 15.86 8.77 1.28
C ASP A 100 17.35 8.99 0.98
N HIS A 101 17.64 9.83 -0.02
CA HIS A 101 18.98 10.33 -0.24
C HIS A 101 19.25 11.34 0.87
N GLY A 102 19.34 10.83 2.10
CA GLY A 102 19.77 11.58 3.26
C GLY A 102 21.13 12.17 2.97
N PHE A 103 21.14 13.47 2.72
CA PHE A 103 22.23 14.40 2.93
C PHE A 103 23.62 13.85 2.55
N SER A 104 24.06 14.08 1.31
CA SER A 104 25.50 14.11 1.03
C SER A 104 26.08 15.32 1.76
N ALA A 105 26.48 15.13 3.02
CA ALA A 105 27.43 16.02 3.66
C ALA A 105 28.69 15.98 2.79
N THR A 106 28.85 16.98 1.94
CA THR A 106 30.14 17.34 1.38
C THR A 106 31.08 17.50 2.57
N SER A 107 31.96 16.53 2.76
CA SER A 107 33.17 16.72 3.56
C SER A 107 33.93 17.86 2.89
N ASP A 108 33.68 19.07 3.38
CA ASP A 108 34.46 20.25 3.07
C ASP A 108 35.87 19.96 3.57
N ASN A 109 36.75 19.76 2.61
CA ASN A 109 38.16 19.49 2.82
C ASN A 109 38.82 20.82 3.20
N HIS A 110 38.97 21.08 4.51
CA HIS A 110 39.77 22.21 4.97
C HIS A 110 41.23 21.77 5.17
N ASP A 111 42.09 22.56 4.54
CA ASP A 111 43.56 22.55 4.47
C ASP A 111 44.25 22.55 5.84
#